data_AF-A0A7Z2JDA9-F1
#
_entry.id   AF-A0A7Z2JDA9-F1
#
_cell.length_a   1.000
_cell.length_b   1.000
_cell.length_c   1.000
_cell.angle_alpha   90.00
_cell.angle_beta   90.00
_cell.angle_gamma   90.00
#
_symmetry.space_group_name_H-M   'P 1'
#
loop_
_entity.id
_entity.type
_entity.pdbx_description
1 polymer ?
#
loop_
_entity_poly.entity_id
_entity_poly.type
_entity_poly.pdbx_seq_one_letter_code
_entity_poly.pdbx_strand_id
1 'polypeptide(L)'
;MFACGPRAGHARAASISQRISRSRAGHVEAARPAPEVATVNDPKTLADRVEDLLPQTQCTKCGYDGCRPYAEAVANGTANYNQCPPGGAEGVARLAHLLGKPVIPINPDNGVERPRPVAFIDEQACIGCTLCMQACPVDAIVGAPKQMHTIVADQCTGCDLCVAPCPVDCIAMIPVTGDATGWDAWTQQQADEARVRHDRRLARQAAERHAAEARAAARRAATSAPAAADSASTAAAPSAPASAGDAPARDAASQNANAAPPANAADDAEAKKKAIIQAALERARRKKAELAEQGAGPRNTQNVSADVQAQIDAAEARRKRLGLGAEVTPTAATDSSDANAAPKTPGDDAS
;
A
#
# COMPACT_ATOMS: atom_id res chain seq x y z
N MET A 1 -77.26 -0.48 -41.04
CA MET A 1 -77.71 -1.89 -41.17
C MET A 1 -76.97 -2.71 -40.12
N PHE A 2 -77.73 -3.47 -39.30
CA PHE A 2 -77.34 -4.41 -38.22
C PHE A 2 -76.59 -3.83 -36.99
N ALA A 3 -77.22 -3.51 -35.85
CA ALA A 3 -77.98 -4.32 -34.85
C ALA A 3 -77.09 -5.38 -34.15
N CYS A 4 -76.66 -5.18 -32.89
CA CYS A 4 -77.37 -5.36 -31.60
C CYS A 4 -77.60 -6.83 -31.20
N GLY A 5 -77.10 -7.23 -30.02
CA GLY A 5 -77.70 -8.32 -29.23
C GLY A 5 -76.73 -9.36 -28.59
N PRO A 6 -76.62 -9.43 -27.25
CA PRO A 6 -75.94 -10.48 -26.50
C PRO A 6 -76.89 -11.64 -26.12
N ARG A 7 -76.35 -12.81 -25.77
CA ARG A 7 -77.14 -13.93 -25.22
C ARG A 7 -76.58 -14.42 -23.88
N ALA A 8 -77.38 -14.23 -22.83
CA ALA A 8 -77.30 -14.93 -21.57
C ALA A 8 -78.15 -16.23 -21.64
N GLY A 9 -77.76 -17.25 -20.88
CA GLY A 9 -78.57 -18.42 -20.50
C GLY A 9 -77.93 -19.06 -19.27
N HIS A 10 -78.44 -18.83 -18.07
CA HIS A 10 -79.48 -19.58 -17.35
C HIS A 10 -79.07 -21.00 -16.90
N ALA A 11 -78.73 -21.05 -15.60
CA ALA A 11 -79.21 -21.95 -14.55
C ALA A 11 -79.10 -23.48 -14.73
N ARG A 12 -78.48 -24.13 -13.75
CA ARG A 12 -79.17 -25.06 -12.84
C ARG A 12 -78.31 -25.46 -11.64
N ALA A 13 -78.95 -25.42 -10.47
CA ALA A 13 -78.47 -25.95 -9.21
C ALA A 13 -78.53 -27.48 -9.20
N ALA A 14 -77.56 -28.11 -8.54
CA ALA A 14 -77.67 -29.48 -8.04
C ALA A 14 -76.93 -29.55 -6.69
N SER A 15 -77.70 -29.66 -5.61
CA SER A 15 -77.23 -30.11 -4.30
C SER A 15 -76.95 -31.60 -4.34
N ILE A 16 -75.88 -32.08 -3.71
CA ILE A 16 -75.86 -33.38 -3.03
C ILE A 16 -74.76 -33.35 -1.96
N SER A 17 -75.19 -33.67 -0.74
CA SER A 17 -74.43 -33.79 0.50
C SER A 17 -73.24 -34.73 0.43
N GLN A 18 -72.12 -34.38 1.05
CA GLN A 18 -71.23 -35.36 1.67
C GLN A 18 -70.41 -34.79 2.84
N ARG A 19 -70.86 -35.19 4.04
CA ARG A 19 -70.12 -35.61 5.24
C ARG A 19 -68.91 -34.81 5.74
N ILE A 20 -69.20 -34.19 6.88
CA ILE A 20 -68.31 -33.89 8.01
C ILE A 20 -67.42 -35.10 8.35
N SER A 21 -66.10 -34.88 8.30
CA SER A 21 -65.10 -35.68 9.01
C SER A 21 -64.15 -34.71 9.71
N ARG A 22 -64.34 -34.56 11.01
CA ARG A 22 -63.46 -33.81 11.92
C ARG A 22 -62.08 -34.48 11.92
N SER A 23 -61.05 -33.82 11.41
CA SER A 23 -59.67 -34.18 11.69
C SER A 23 -59.12 -33.22 12.74
N ARG A 24 -58.70 -33.78 13.88
CA ARG A 24 -58.06 -33.11 15.00
C ARG A 24 -56.85 -32.31 14.51
N ALA A 25 -56.89 -31.00 14.70
CA ALA A 25 -55.69 -30.17 14.69
C ALA A 25 -54.81 -30.59 15.88
N GLY A 26 -53.78 -31.37 15.60
CA GLY A 26 -52.64 -31.52 16.51
C GLY A 26 -51.81 -30.24 16.40
N HIS A 27 -51.85 -29.39 17.42
CA HIS A 27 -50.83 -28.37 17.60
C HIS A 27 -49.51 -29.08 17.86
N VAL A 28 -48.68 -29.21 16.82
CA VAL A 28 -47.26 -29.47 16.99
C VAL A 28 -46.63 -28.12 17.30
N GLU A 29 -46.46 -27.85 18.59
CA GLU A 29 -45.68 -26.73 19.08
C GLU A 29 -44.25 -26.90 18.57
N ALA A 30 -43.87 -26.08 17.59
CA ALA A 30 -42.49 -26.04 17.09
C ALA A 30 -41.59 -25.59 18.25
N ALA A 31 -40.89 -26.55 18.84
CA ALA A 31 -39.90 -26.31 19.88
C ALA A 31 -38.91 -25.24 19.39
N ARG A 32 -38.80 -24.13 20.14
CA ARG A 32 -37.74 -23.14 19.97
C ARG A 32 -36.39 -23.88 19.96
N PRO A 33 -35.52 -23.67 18.96
CA PRO A 33 -34.16 -24.20 19.07
C PRO A 33 -33.52 -23.59 20.32
N ALA A 34 -33.00 -24.47 21.19
CA ALA A 34 -32.22 -24.09 22.35
C ALA A 34 -31.02 -23.23 21.90
N PRO A 35 -30.53 -22.28 22.73
CA PRO A 35 -29.33 -21.54 22.39
C PRO A 35 -28.19 -22.53 22.15
N GLU A 36 -27.64 -22.51 20.95
CA GLU A 36 -26.50 -23.33 20.58
C GLU A 36 -25.32 -22.91 21.46
N VAL A 37 -25.06 -23.74 22.47
CA VAL A 37 -23.95 -23.58 23.38
C VAL A 37 -22.69 -23.82 22.54
N ALA A 38 -21.99 -22.72 22.22
CA ALA A 38 -20.76 -22.73 21.44
C ALA A 38 -19.79 -23.75 22.01
N THR A 39 -19.56 -24.82 21.25
CA THR A 39 -18.59 -25.85 21.60
C THR A 39 -17.19 -25.29 21.40
N VAL A 40 -16.41 -25.38 22.48
CA VAL A 40 -15.03 -24.93 22.61
C VAL A 40 -14.11 -25.82 21.75
N ASN A 41 -13.65 -25.28 20.62
CA ASN A 41 -12.28 -25.36 20.08
C ASN A 41 -12.27 -24.94 18.60
N ASP A 42 -12.69 -23.71 18.30
CA ASP A 42 -12.31 -23.08 17.04
C ASP A 42 -10.86 -22.58 17.20
N PRO A 43 -9.88 -23.10 16.44
CA PRO A 43 -8.50 -22.62 16.53
C PRO A 43 -8.36 -21.16 16.06
N LYS A 44 -9.38 -20.59 15.41
CA LYS A 44 -9.35 -19.21 14.93
C LYS A 44 -9.60 -18.23 16.07
N THR A 45 -8.69 -17.26 16.18
CA THR A 45 -8.87 -16.11 17.07
C THR A 45 -10.04 -15.23 16.57
N LEU A 46 -10.52 -14.31 17.41
CA LEU A 46 -11.52 -13.34 16.96
C LEU A 46 -10.99 -12.49 15.80
N ALA A 47 -9.71 -12.11 15.81
CA ALA A 47 -9.08 -11.37 14.73
C ALA A 47 -9.09 -12.17 13.42
N ASP A 48 -8.83 -13.49 13.46
CA ASP A 48 -8.92 -14.35 12.27
C ASP A 48 -10.33 -14.37 11.68
N ARG A 49 -11.36 -14.51 12.54
CA ARG A 49 -12.76 -14.50 12.09
C ARG A 49 -13.18 -13.14 11.54
N VAL A 50 -12.70 -12.04 12.13
CA VAL A 50 -12.93 -10.69 11.61
C VAL A 50 -12.28 -10.54 10.25
N GLU A 51 -11.02 -10.95 10.11
CA GLU A 51 -10.29 -10.86 8.84
C GLU A 51 -10.95 -11.70 7.73
N ASP A 52 -11.46 -12.90 8.05
CA ASP A 52 -12.21 -13.74 7.11
C ASP A 52 -13.43 -13.02 6.50
N LEU A 53 -14.02 -12.08 7.24
CA LEU A 53 -15.18 -11.30 6.81
C LEU A 53 -14.81 -9.96 6.14
N LEU A 54 -13.52 -9.68 5.95
CA LEU A 54 -13.07 -8.50 5.20
C LEU A 54 -12.92 -8.81 3.71
N PRO A 55 -13.08 -7.81 2.83
CA PRO A 55 -12.99 -8.01 1.37
C PRO A 55 -11.55 -8.24 0.87
N GLN A 56 -10.54 -8.19 1.76
CA GLN A 56 -9.13 -8.48 1.45
C GLN A 56 -8.52 -7.61 0.34
N THR A 57 -9.03 -6.38 0.17
CA THR A 57 -8.52 -5.46 -0.86
C THR A 57 -7.15 -4.86 -0.52
N GLN A 58 -6.78 -4.84 0.77
CA GLN A 58 -5.55 -4.24 1.31
C GLN A 58 -5.40 -2.75 0.95
N CYS A 59 -6.51 -2.02 0.79
CA CYS A 59 -6.52 -0.65 0.26
C CYS A 59 -6.16 0.46 1.26
N THR A 60 -5.93 0.12 2.53
CA THR A 60 -5.59 1.04 3.63
C THR A 60 -6.54 2.22 3.90
N LYS A 61 -7.71 2.27 3.25
CA LYS A 61 -8.72 3.34 3.42
C LYS A 61 -9.26 3.50 4.83
N CYS A 62 -9.19 2.43 5.63
CA CYS A 62 -9.57 2.46 7.05
C CYS A 62 -8.49 3.07 7.96
N GLY A 63 -7.34 3.51 7.42
CA GLY A 63 -6.22 4.04 8.18
C GLY A 63 -5.22 3.01 8.70
N TYR A 64 -5.43 1.72 8.39
CA TYR A 64 -4.53 0.62 8.76
C TYR A 64 -3.73 0.14 7.54
N ASP A 65 -2.53 -0.41 7.78
CA ASP A 65 -1.61 -0.88 6.73
C ASP A 65 -2.08 -2.17 6.00
N GLY A 66 -3.24 -2.70 6.36
CA GLY A 66 -3.84 -3.88 5.73
C GLY A 66 -5.11 -4.34 6.44
N CYS A 67 -5.68 -5.45 5.95
CA CYS A 67 -6.85 -6.07 6.55
C CYS A 67 -6.54 -6.70 7.91
N ARG A 68 -5.37 -7.34 8.07
CA ARG A 68 -4.93 -7.98 9.34
C ARG A 68 -4.87 -6.98 10.51
N PRO A 69 -4.15 -5.85 10.43
CA PRO A 69 -4.08 -4.91 11.55
C PRO A 69 -5.44 -4.29 11.91
N TYR A 70 -6.30 -4.04 10.90
CA TYR A 70 -7.67 -3.58 11.17
C TYR A 70 -8.49 -4.66 11.90
N ALA A 71 -8.38 -5.92 11.49
CA ALA A 71 -9.08 -7.03 12.13
C ALA A 71 -8.64 -7.22 13.60
N GLU A 72 -7.35 -7.11 13.87
CA GLU A 72 -6.78 -7.12 15.23
C GLU A 72 -7.31 -5.95 16.07
N ALA A 73 -7.35 -4.74 15.51
CA ALA A 73 -7.85 -3.56 16.21
C ALA A 73 -9.35 -3.68 16.53
N VAL A 74 -10.16 -4.25 15.64
CA VAL A 74 -11.58 -4.55 15.89
C VAL A 74 -11.72 -5.62 16.97
N ALA A 75 -10.94 -6.70 16.90
CA ALA A 75 -10.98 -7.77 17.90
C ALA A 75 -10.58 -7.29 19.30
N ASN A 76 -9.61 -6.37 19.37
CA ASN A 76 -9.14 -5.75 20.62
C ASN A 76 -10.03 -4.59 21.09
N GLY A 77 -11.03 -4.19 20.30
CA GLY A 77 -11.95 -3.10 20.62
C GLY A 77 -11.34 -1.69 20.51
N THR A 78 -10.17 -1.55 19.87
CA THR A 78 -9.51 -0.26 19.64
C THR A 78 -9.97 0.42 18.34
N ALA A 79 -10.60 -0.33 17.43
CA ALA A 79 -11.25 0.18 16.24
C ALA A 79 -12.76 -0.12 16.23
N ASN A 80 -13.52 0.73 15.55
CA ASN A 80 -14.91 0.41 15.22
C ASN A 80 -14.97 -0.54 14.02
N TYR A 81 -16.06 -1.30 13.87
CA TYR A 81 -16.20 -2.34 12.83
C TYR A 81 -16.82 -1.82 11.51
N ASN A 82 -17.15 -0.52 11.45
CA ASN A 82 -17.76 0.13 10.29
C ASN A 82 -16.78 0.92 9.41
N GLN A 83 -15.48 0.61 9.49
CA GLN A 83 -14.42 1.45 8.94
C GLN A 83 -13.97 1.04 7.52
N CYS A 84 -14.57 0.01 6.91
CA CYS A 84 -14.10 -0.58 5.65
C CYS A 84 -15.02 -0.26 4.45
N PRO A 85 -14.76 0.83 3.69
CA PRO A 85 -15.55 1.22 2.51
C PRO A 85 -15.76 0.10 1.48
N PRO A 86 -14.73 -0.68 1.08
CA PRO A 86 -14.91 -1.76 0.12
C PRO A 86 -15.78 -2.91 0.63
N GLY A 87 -15.92 -3.06 1.95
CA GLY A 87 -16.82 -4.07 2.53
C GLY A 87 -18.29 -3.67 2.45
N GLY A 88 -18.57 -2.38 2.23
CA GLY A 88 -19.93 -1.86 2.09
C GLY A 88 -20.80 -2.07 3.33
N ALA A 89 -22.09 -1.78 3.18
CA ALA A 89 -23.07 -1.99 4.25
C ALA A 89 -23.15 -3.46 4.70
N GLU A 90 -23.06 -4.40 3.76
CA GLU A 90 -23.10 -5.83 4.07
C GLU A 90 -21.88 -6.29 4.89
N GLY A 91 -20.68 -5.81 4.58
CA GLY A 91 -19.48 -6.11 5.37
C GLY A 91 -19.62 -5.64 6.82
N VAL A 92 -20.20 -4.45 7.04
CA VAL A 92 -20.50 -3.97 8.40
C VAL A 92 -21.50 -4.87 9.10
N ALA A 93 -22.55 -5.33 8.40
CA ALA A 93 -23.55 -6.23 8.96
C ALA A 93 -22.95 -7.60 9.35
N ARG A 94 -22.08 -8.17 8.50
CA ARG A 94 -21.36 -9.42 8.77
C ARG A 94 -20.49 -9.31 10.02
N LEU A 95 -19.73 -8.21 10.14
CA LEU A 95 -18.90 -7.93 11.32
C LEU A 95 -19.73 -7.68 12.57
N ALA A 96 -20.82 -6.92 12.48
CA ALA A 96 -21.73 -6.65 13.59
C ALA A 96 -22.31 -7.96 14.15
N HIS A 97 -22.74 -8.87 13.27
CA HIS A 97 -23.23 -10.19 13.65
C HIS A 97 -22.16 -11.02 14.38
N LEU A 98 -20.95 -11.09 13.83
CA LEU A 98 -19.83 -11.80 14.47
C LEU A 98 -19.50 -11.25 15.87
N LEU A 99 -19.59 -9.92 16.04
CA LEU A 99 -19.25 -9.23 17.29
C LEU A 99 -20.42 -9.13 18.28
N GLY A 100 -21.63 -9.57 17.90
CA GLY A 100 -22.84 -9.39 18.71
C GLY A 100 -23.22 -7.92 18.92
N LYS A 101 -22.95 -7.05 17.93
CA LYS A 101 -23.20 -5.60 17.97
C LYS A 101 -24.33 -5.21 17.01
N PRO A 102 -25.00 -4.06 17.21
CA PRO A 102 -26.01 -3.57 16.27
C PRO A 102 -25.38 -3.25 14.90
N VAL A 103 -26.14 -3.29 13.82
CA VAL A 103 -25.64 -2.81 12.51
C VAL A 103 -25.64 -1.29 12.51
N ILE A 104 -24.50 -0.68 12.17
CA ILE A 104 -24.34 0.78 12.08
C ILE A 104 -23.94 1.18 10.64
N PRO A 105 -24.16 2.44 10.23
CA PRO A 105 -23.72 2.92 8.93
C PRO A 105 -22.20 2.90 8.77
N ILE A 106 -21.73 2.83 7.53
CA ILE A 106 -20.31 2.92 7.19
C ILE A 106 -19.74 4.28 7.62
N ASN A 107 -18.48 4.31 8.06
CA ASN A 107 -17.82 5.56 8.40
C ASN A 107 -17.54 6.38 7.13
N PRO A 108 -18.20 7.53 6.91
CA PRO A 108 -18.00 8.33 5.70
C PRO A 108 -16.58 8.91 5.60
N ASP A 109 -15.87 9.07 6.72
CA ASP A 109 -14.51 9.64 6.73
C ASP A 109 -13.49 8.76 5.99
N ASN A 110 -13.74 7.44 5.94
CA ASN A 110 -12.87 6.50 5.23
C ASN A 110 -13.25 6.32 3.76
N GLY A 111 -14.35 6.96 3.33
CA GLY A 111 -14.88 6.90 1.97
C GLY A 111 -16.22 6.19 1.87
N VAL A 112 -16.74 6.16 0.65
CA VAL A 112 -18.07 5.61 0.33
C VAL A 112 -17.96 4.26 -0.37
N GLU A 113 -19.00 3.45 -0.21
CA GLU A 113 -19.22 2.27 -1.02
C GLU A 113 -19.42 2.67 -2.49
N ARG A 114 -18.71 2.00 -3.40
CA ARG A 114 -18.72 2.30 -4.84
C ARG A 114 -18.53 1.02 -5.66
N PRO A 115 -18.87 1.04 -6.96
CA PRO A 115 -18.54 -0.06 -7.85
C PRO A 115 -17.06 -0.36 -7.86
N ARG A 116 -16.72 -1.64 -8.02
CA ARG A 116 -15.34 -2.09 -7.93
C ARG A 116 -14.58 -1.67 -9.19
N PRO A 117 -13.49 -0.90 -9.06
CA PRO A 117 -12.67 -0.57 -10.20
C PRO A 117 -11.54 -1.59 -10.41
N VAL A 118 -11.06 -1.68 -11.63
CA VAL A 118 -9.81 -2.34 -12.01
C VAL A 118 -8.85 -1.28 -12.54
N ALA A 119 -7.58 -1.37 -12.15
CA ALA A 119 -6.56 -0.48 -12.66
C ALA A 119 -6.32 -0.74 -14.15
N PHE A 120 -6.12 0.31 -14.92
CA PHE A 120 -5.73 0.29 -16.33
C PHE A 120 -4.49 1.17 -16.49
N ILE A 121 -3.44 0.63 -17.11
CA ILE A 121 -2.19 1.35 -17.35
C ILE A 121 -2.15 1.71 -18.84
N ASP A 122 -2.01 2.99 -19.14
CA ASP A 122 -1.73 3.44 -20.52
C ASP A 122 -0.30 3.04 -20.89
N GLU A 123 -0.17 2.09 -21.81
CA GLU A 123 1.13 1.57 -22.23
C GLU A 123 1.96 2.61 -23.00
N GLN A 124 1.33 3.60 -23.63
CA GLN A 124 2.04 4.65 -24.39
C GLN A 124 2.72 5.66 -23.46
N ALA A 125 2.13 5.90 -22.29
CA ALA A 125 2.67 6.82 -21.28
C ALA A 125 3.58 6.12 -20.26
N CYS A 126 3.48 4.80 -20.10
CA CYS A 126 4.24 4.05 -19.10
C CYS A 126 5.75 4.03 -19.40
N ILE A 127 6.55 4.57 -18.47
CA ILE A 127 8.02 4.62 -18.59
C ILE A 127 8.75 3.42 -17.97
N GLY A 128 8.02 2.43 -17.44
CA GLY A 128 8.62 1.24 -16.85
C GLY A 128 9.37 1.48 -15.52
N CYS A 129 8.92 2.41 -14.68
CA CYS A 129 9.60 2.81 -13.43
C CYS A 129 9.48 1.83 -12.26
N THR A 130 8.58 0.83 -12.36
CA THR A 130 8.30 -0.24 -11.36
C THR A 130 7.69 0.17 -10.01
N LEU A 131 7.48 1.47 -9.74
CA LEU A 131 6.90 1.95 -8.48
C LEU A 131 5.48 1.41 -8.22
N CYS A 132 4.64 1.34 -9.26
CA CYS A 132 3.29 0.78 -9.16
C CYS A 132 3.29 -0.72 -8.76
N MET A 133 4.22 -1.49 -9.31
CA MET A 133 4.38 -2.92 -8.99
C MET A 133 4.77 -3.12 -7.53
N GLN A 134 5.65 -2.26 -7.01
CA GLN A 134 6.03 -2.28 -5.60
C GLN A 134 4.86 -1.93 -4.68
N ALA A 135 3.97 -1.02 -5.10
CA ALA A 135 2.80 -0.63 -4.33
C ALA A 135 1.65 -1.65 -4.38
N CYS A 136 1.59 -2.51 -5.41
CA CYS A 136 0.51 -3.48 -5.55
C CYS A 136 0.57 -4.54 -4.43
N PRO A 137 -0.47 -4.65 -3.56
CA PRO A 137 -0.43 -5.56 -2.41
C PRO A 137 -0.58 -7.03 -2.79
N VAL A 138 -1.06 -7.32 -4.01
CA VAL A 138 -1.40 -8.67 -4.48
C VAL A 138 -0.68 -9.07 -5.77
N ASP A 139 0.36 -8.32 -6.16
CA ASP A 139 1.16 -8.54 -7.37
C ASP A 139 0.36 -8.64 -8.69
N ALA A 140 -0.74 -7.89 -8.82
CA ALA A 140 -1.57 -7.89 -10.03
C ALA A 140 -0.95 -7.11 -11.22
N ILE A 141 0.25 -6.53 -11.05
CA ILE A 141 0.93 -5.74 -12.09
C ILE A 141 2.10 -6.54 -12.62
N VAL A 142 2.14 -6.76 -13.93
CA VAL A 142 3.20 -7.50 -14.61
C VAL A 142 4.01 -6.55 -15.50
N GLY A 143 5.32 -6.73 -15.50
CA GLY A 143 6.24 -5.93 -16.31
C GLY A 143 7.68 -6.14 -15.85
N ALA A 144 8.58 -5.30 -16.35
CA ALA A 144 9.98 -5.30 -15.95
C ALA A 144 10.53 -3.87 -15.94
N PRO A 145 11.67 -3.60 -15.28
CA PRO A 145 12.32 -2.31 -15.36
C PRO A 145 12.55 -1.87 -16.81
N LYS A 146 12.15 -0.64 -17.13
CA LYS A 146 12.23 -0.06 -18.50
C LYS A 146 11.38 -0.78 -19.54
N GLN A 147 10.40 -1.57 -19.11
CA GLN A 147 9.38 -2.19 -19.97
C GLN A 147 7.99 -1.72 -19.55
N MET A 148 7.04 -1.75 -20.49
CA MET A 148 5.65 -1.41 -20.20
C MET A 148 5.06 -2.37 -19.16
N HIS A 149 4.24 -1.82 -18.28
CA HIS A 149 3.53 -2.59 -17.27
C HIS A 149 2.07 -2.76 -17.69
N THR A 150 1.48 -3.91 -17.35
CA THR A 150 0.06 -4.20 -17.58
C THR A 150 -0.56 -4.81 -16.32
N ILE A 151 -1.90 -4.75 -16.24
CA ILE A 151 -2.67 -5.25 -15.10
C ILE A 151 -3.29 -6.59 -15.46
N VAL A 152 -3.09 -7.59 -14.60
CA VAL A 152 -3.86 -8.84 -14.65
C VAL A 152 -5.20 -8.57 -13.95
N ALA A 153 -6.25 -8.35 -14.75
CA ALA A 153 -7.52 -7.81 -14.28
C ALA A 153 -8.26 -8.69 -13.26
N ASP A 154 -8.13 -10.01 -13.40
CA ASP A 154 -8.66 -11.03 -12.48
C ASP A 154 -8.04 -10.93 -11.07
N GLN A 155 -6.77 -10.51 -11.00
CA GLN A 155 -6.01 -10.40 -9.77
C GLN A 155 -6.13 -9.02 -9.13
N CYS A 156 -6.46 -7.98 -9.90
CA CYS A 156 -6.59 -6.63 -9.36
C CYS A 156 -7.72 -6.55 -8.32
N THR A 157 -7.42 -6.13 -7.10
CA THR A 157 -8.43 -5.93 -6.03
C THR A 157 -9.15 -4.58 -6.13
N GLY A 158 -8.70 -3.67 -7.00
CA GLY A 158 -9.26 -2.31 -7.08
C GLY A 158 -8.85 -1.39 -5.93
N CYS A 159 -7.70 -1.68 -5.30
CA CYS A 159 -7.22 -0.99 -4.10
C CYS A 159 -6.65 0.41 -4.32
N ASP A 160 -6.52 0.88 -5.56
CA ASP A 160 -5.99 2.21 -5.97
C ASP A 160 -4.60 2.64 -5.46
N LEU A 161 -3.91 1.83 -4.66
CA LEU A 161 -2.56 2.09 -4.14
C LEU A 161 -1.49 2.34 -5.21
N CYS A 162 -1.70 1.85 -6.43
CA CYS A 162 -0.75 2.02 -7.53
C CYS A 162 -0.79 3.39 -8.22
N VAL A 163 -1.86 4.18 -8.02
CA VAL A 163 -2.06 5.47 -8.70
C VAL A 163 -1.07 6.51 -8.21
N ALA A 164 -1.03 6.77 -6.89
CA ALA A 164 -0.20 7.83 -6.31
C ALA A 164 1.32 7.66 -6.55
N PRO A 165 1.90 6.44 -6.55
CA PRO A 165 3.31 6.24 -6.87
C PRO A 165 3.69 6.44 -8.35
N CYS A 166 2.73 6.57 -9.28
CA CYS A 166 3.03 6.69 -10.70
C CYS A 166 3.52 8.12 -11.05
N PRO A 167 4.80 8.31 -11.46
CA PRO A 167 5.36 9.64 -11.68
C PRO A 167 4.87 10.31 -12.97
N VAL A 168 4.25 9.54 -13.87
CA VAL A 168 3.73 10.00 -15.16
C VAL A 168 2.19 9.94 -15.22
N ASP A 169 1.55 9.57 -14.10
CA ASP A 169 0.09 9.53 -13.96
C ASP A 169 -0.63 8.73 -15.06
N CYS A 170 -0.04 7.61 -15.50
CA CYS A 170 -0.57 6.79 -16.59
C CYS A 170 -1.57 5.72 -16.15
N ILE A 171 -2.14 5.81 -14.93
CA ILE A 171 -3.00 4.76 -14.35
C ILE A 171 -4.40 5.28 -14.08
N ALA A 172 -5.40 4.68 -14.73
CA ALA A 172 -6.81 4.96 -14.50
C ALA A 172 -7.48 3.83 -13.71
N MET A 173 -8.46 4.17 -12.88
CA MET A 173 -9.29 3.18 -12.16
C MET A 173 -10.65 3.08 -12.87
N ILE A 174 -10.88 2.00 -13.59
CA ILE A 174 -12.08 1.80 -14.42
C ILE A 174 -13.09 0.93 -13.66
N PRO A 175 -14.32 1.41 -13.37
CA PRO A 175 -15.37 0.58 -12.76
C PRO A 175 -15.77 -0.56 -13.71
N VAL A 176 -15.69 -1.82 -13.24
CA VAL A 176 -15.99 -3.01 -14.06
C VAL A 176 -17.24 -3.76 -13.63
N THR A 177 -17.84 -3.40 -12.49
CA THR A 177 -18.99 -4.12 -11.91
C THR A 177 -20.33 -3.42 -12.12
N GLY A 178 -20.39 -2.40 -12.98
CA GLY A 178 -21.61 -1.63 -13.22
C GLY A 178 -22.10 -0.99 -11.93
N ASP A 179 -23.34 -1.28 -11.54
CA ASP A 179 -23.96 -0.78 -10.31
C ASP A 179 -23.70 -1.68 -9.08
N ALA A 180 -23.11 -2.87 -9.26
CA ALA A 180 -22.82 -3.76 -8.13
C ALA A 180 -21.69 -3.20 -7.28
N THR A 181 -21.88 -3.21 -5.96
CA THR A 181 -20.93 -2.72 -4.94
C THR A 181 -20.68 -3.77 -3.86
N GLY A 182 -19.76 -3.50 -2.93
CA GLY A 182 -19.52 -4.37 -1.78
C GLY A 182 -19.30 -5.83 -2.16
N TRP A 183 -20.08 -6.72 -1.56
CA TRP A 183 -20.00 -8.17 -1.77
C TRP A 183 -20.76 -8.67 -3.00
N ASP A 184 -21.67 -7.88 -3.58
CA ASP A 184 -22.29 -8.17 -4.88
C ASP A 184 -21.26 -8.02 -6.02
N ALA A 185 -20.29 -7.11 -5.84
CA ALA A 185 -19.19 -6.87 -6.77
C ALA A 185 -17.95 -7.75 -6.55
N TRP A 186 -17.84 -8.36 -5.36
CA TRP A 186 -16.63 -9.04 -4.90
C TRP A 186 -16.98 -10.20 -3.98
N THR A 187 -16.85 -11.43 -4.48
CA THR A 187 -17.29 -12.62 -3.74
C THR A 187 -16.32 -13.00 -2.63
N GLN A 188 -16.78 -13.84 -1.69
CA GLN A 188 -15.92 -14.40 -0.65
C GLN A 188 -14.71 -15.16 -1.24
N GLN A 189 -14.92 -15.94 -2.31
CA GLN A 189 -13.85 -16.65 -2.98
C GLN A 189 -12.78 -15.68 -3.52
N GLN A 190 -13.19 -14.56 -4.14
CA GLN A 190 -12.25 -13.55 -4.65
C GLN A 190 -11.47 -12.87 -3.52
N ALA A 191 -12.12 -12.59 -2.39
CA ALA A 191 -11.44 -12.08 -1.20
C ALA A 191 -10.40 -13.07 -0.67
N ASP A 192 -10.74 -14.35 -0.60
CA ASP A 192 -9.83 -15.41 -0.15
C ASP A 192 -8.63 -15.56 -1.09
N GLU A 193 -8.86 -15.56 -2.40
CA GLU A 193 -7.79 -15.60 -3.41
C GLU A 193 -6.89 -14.36 -3.35
N ALA A 194 -7.44 -13.17 -3.08
CA ALA A 194 -6.67 -11.94 -2.90
C ALA A 194 -5.78 -12.00 -1.66
N ARG A 195 -6.30 -12.53 -0.55
CA ARG A 195 -5.53 -12.78 0.68
C ARG A 195 -4.37 -13.73 0.43
N VAL A 196 -4.61 -14.88 -0.22
CA VAL A 196 -3.54 -15.85 -0.54
C VAL A 196 -2.42 -15.19 -1.36
N ARG A 197 -2.76 -14.32 -2.32
CA ARG A 197 -1.77 -13.59 -3.12
C ARG A 197 -1.02 -12.55 -2.28
N HIS A 198 -1.73 -11.83 -1.41
CA HIS A 198 -1.13 -10.88 -0.49
C HIS A 198 -0.11 -11.55 0.44
N ASP A 199 -0.50 -12.66 1.08
CA ASP A 199 0.36 -13.41 2.00
C ASP A 199 1.60 -13.95 1.30
N ARG A 200 1.43 -14.49 0.07
CA ARG A 200 2.56 -14.94 -0.76
C ARG A 200 3.54 -13.80 -1.04
N ARG A 201 3.04 -12.60 -1.35
CA ARG A 201 3.88 -11.41 -1.58
C ARG A 201 4.62 -11.01 -0.31
N LEU A 202 3.94 -10.95 0.84
CA LEU A 202 4.56 -10.62 2.12
C LEU A 202 5.67 -11.62 2.47
N ALA A 203 5.42 -12.92 2.30
CA ALA A 203 6.40 -13.97 2.52
C ALA A 203 7.63 -13.81 1.60
N ARG A 204 7.41 -13.55 0.30
CA ARG A 204 8.50 -13.29 -0.66
C ARG A 204 9.34 -12.09 -0.21
N GLN A 205 8.71 -10.96 0.10
CA GLN A 205 9.41 -9.75 0.53
C GLN A 205 10.16 -9.93 1.85
N ALA A 206 9.61 -10.68 2.81
CA ALA A 206 10.28 -11.00 4.06
C ALA A 206 11.53 -11.84 3.83
N ALA A 207 11.43 -12.88 2.99
CA ALA A 207 12.58 -13.72 2.63
C ALA A 207 13.68 -12.91 1.91
N GLU A 208 13.31 -12.03 0.98
CA GLU A 208 14.24 -11.14 0.28
C GLU A 208 14.95 -10.18 1.23
N ARG A 209 14.22 -9.54 2.16
CA ARG A 209 14.79 -8.66 3.18
C ARG A 209 15.76 -9.41 4.08
N HIS A 210 15.35 -10.56 4.62
CA HIS A 210 16.20 -11.39 5.47
C HIS A 210 17.49 -11.82 4.75
N ALA A 211 17.38 -12.23 3.49
CA ALA A 211 18.54 -12.59 2.68
C ALA A 211 19.46 -11.40 2.37
N ALA A 212 18.91 -10.19 2.20
CA ALA A 212 19.68 -8.97 2.00
C ALA A 212 20.41 -8.55 3.30
N GLU A 213 19.74 -8.63 4.44
CA GLU A 213 20.30 -8.37 5.76
C GLU A 213 21.43 -9.34 6.09
N ALA A 214 21.25 -10.64 5.83
CA ALA A 214 22.29 -11.65 6.00
C ALA A 214 23.52 -11.37 5.13
N ARG A 215 23.32 -11.03 3.86
CA ARG A 215 24.41 -10.61 2.95
C ARG A 215 25.12 -9.35 3.44
N ALA A 216 24.38 -8.37 3.95
CA ALA A 216 24.97 -7.15 4.51
C ALA A 216 25.76 -7.42 5.79
N ALA A 217 25.25 -8.28 6.68
CA ALA A 217 25.93 -8.71 7.89
C ALA A 217 27.24 -9.46 7.57
N ALA A 218 27.23 -10.38 6.60
CA ALA A 218 28.42 -11.09 6.14
C ALA A 218 29.49 -10.15 5.58
N ARG A 219 29.09 -9.14 4.78
CA ARG A 219 30.00 -8.10 4.27
C ARG A 219 30.61 -7.26 5.39
N ARG A 220 29.80 -6.86 6.38
CA ARG A 220 30.30 -6.13 7.56
C ARG A 220 31.32 -6.96 8.35
N ALA A 221 30.99 -8.21 8.66
CA ALA A 221 31.87 -9.13 9.37
C ALA A 221 33.22 -9.34 8.62
N ALA A 222 33.19 -9.47 7.30
CA ALA A 222 34.39 -9.61 6.48
C ALA A 222 35.26 -8.33 6.46
N THR A 223 34.66 -7.15 6.61
CA THR A 223 35.37 -5.86 6.62
C THR A 223 35.89 -5.51 8.02
N SER A 224 35.24 -5.98 9.09
CA SER A 224 35.63 -5.76 10.48
C SER A 224 36.57 -6.82 11.07
N ALA A 225 36.92 -7.86 10.30
CA ALA A 225 37.91 -8.83 10.72
C ALA A 225 39.30 -8.15 10.79
N PRO A 226 39.98 -8.14 11.94
CA PRO A 226 41.32 -7.57 12.04
C PRO A 226 42.26 -8.34 11.13
N ALA A 227 43.14 -7.62 10.42
CA ALA A 227 44.26 -8.20 9.71
C ALA A 227 45.20 -8.87 10.73
N ALA A 228 44.91 -10.12 11.07
CA ALA A 228 45.81 -10.94 11.85
C ALA A 228 47.03 -11.29 10.99
N ALA A 229 48.02 -10.41 11.09
CA ALA A 229 49.45 -10.64 10.99
C ALA A 229 49.92 -11.66 9.93
N ASP A 230 50.19 -11.15 8.74
CA ASP A 230 51.38 -11.56 7.99
C ASP A 230 52.60 -10.96 8.71
N SER A 231 53.39 -11.77 9.42
CA SER A 231 54.80 -11.50 9.75
C SER A 231 55.53 -12.70 10.35
N ALA A 232 56.59 -13.08 9.62
CA ALA A 232 57.86 -13.64 10.10
C ALA A 232 58.00 -15.17 10.32
N SER A 233 58.44 -15.80 9.23
CA SER A 233 59.42 -16.90 9.23
C SER A 233 60.77 -16.43 9.83
N THR A 234 61.39 -17.25 10.70
CA THR A 234 62.86 -17.44 10.70
C THR A 234 63.30 -18.74 11.41
N ALA A 235 64.18 -19.48 10.71
CA ALA A 235 65.13 -20.53 11.15
C ALA A 235 64.56 -21.88 11.64
N ALA A 236 65.04 -23.08 11.27
CA ALA A 236 66.29 -23.53 10.64
C ALA A 236 66.12 -24.93 9.99
N ALA A 237 66.98 -25.26 9.01
CA ALA A 237 67.19 -26.61 8.43
C ALA A 237 68.10 -27.48 9.36
N PRO A 238 68.23 -28.82 9.22
CA PRO A 238 68.75 -29.57 8.04
C PRO A 238 67.92 -30.86 7.72
N SER A 239 68.10 -31.72 6.71
CA SER A 239 69.11 -32.06 5.69
C SER A 239 68.43 -32.98 4.64
N ALA A 240 68.93 -32.98 3.40
CA ALA A 240 68.50 -33.82 2.26
C ALA A 240 69.11 -35.26 2.32
N PRO A 241 68.87 -36.24 1.39
CA PRO A 241 68.83 -36.07 -0.09
C PRO A 241 67.84 -36.92 -0.95
N ALA A 242 67.73 -36.49 -2.23
CA ALA A 242 67.38 -37.22 -3.48
C ALA A 242 65.99 -37.90 -3.61
N SER A 243 65.22 -37.80 -4.71
CA SER A 243 65.60 -37.98 -6.13
C SER A 243 64.55 -37.40 -7.09
N ALA A 244 64.94 -37.30 -8.37
CA ALA A 244 64.29 -36.63 -9.50
C ALA A 244 62.96 -37.22 -10.02
N GLY A 245 62.19 -36.38 -10.73
CA GLY A 245 61.12 -36.79 -11.63
C GLY A 245 60.28 -35.62 -12.19
N ASP A 246 60.62 -35.20 -13.42
CA ASP A 246 59.80 -34.60 -14.50
C ASP A 246 58.85 -33.40 -14.31
N ALA A 247 58.80 -32.55 -15.34
CA ALA A 247 58.03 -31.30 -15.48
C ALA A 247 56.95 -31.45 -16.59
N PRO A 248 56.24 -30.41 -17.10
CA PRO A 248 55.90 -29.08 -16.57
C PRO A 248 54.41 -28.66 -16.79
N ALA A 249 54.12 -27.41 -16.36
CA ALA A 249 53.21 -26.43 -16.96
C ALA A 249 51.78 -26.29 -16.39
N ARG A 250 51.43 -25.07 -15.91
CA ARG A 250 50.76 -24.02 -16.70
C ARG A 250 50.39 -22.80 -15.85
N ASP A 251 50.61 -21.64 -16.48
CA ASP A 251 49.78 -20.44 -16.51
C ASP A 251 49.56 -19.53 -15.28
N ALA A 252 49.95 -18.29 -15.53
CA ALA A 252 49.15 -17.07 -15.40
C ALA A 252 49.14 -16.28 -14.08
N ALA A 253 49.45 -15.00 -14.31
CA ALA A 253 48.76 -13.82 -13.80
C ALA A 253 49.23 -13.19 -12.49
N SER A 254 49.85 -12.02 -12.68
CA SER A 254 49.29 -10.75 -12.23
C SER A 254 49.32 -10.50 -10.72
N GLN A 255 50.47 -10.02 -10.26
CA GLN A 255 50.52 -9.12 -9.11
C GLN A 255 49.73 -7.85 -9.46
N ASN A 256 48.64 -7.59 -8.71
CA ASN A 256 48.22 -6.22 -8.47
C ASN A 256 47.90 -6.08 -6.98
N ALA A 257 48.76 -5.33 -6.31
CA ALA A 257 48.65 -4.98 -4.91
C ALA A 257 47.50 -3.99 -4.71
N ASN A 258 46.63 -4.24 -3.73
CA ASN A 258 45.74 -3.23 -3.18
C ASN A 258 45.90 -3.23 -1.65
N ALA A 259 46.62 -2.21 -1.17
CA ALA A 259 46.66 -1.83 0.23
C ALA A 259 45.32 -1.19 0.65
N ALA A 260 44.85 -1.53 1.85
CA ALA A 260 43.63 -0.98 2.43
C ALA A 260 43.78 0.52 2.77
N PRO A 261 42.77 1.38 2.52
CA PRO A 261 42.84 2.79 2.84
C PRO A 261 42.49 3.09 4.32
N PRO A 262 43.10 4.12 4.94
CA PRO A 262 42.94 4.44 6.36
C PRO A 262 41.56 5.05 6.69
N ALA A 263 41.18 5.06 7.98
CA ALA A 263 39.86 5.47 8.49
C ALA A 263 39.38 6.88 8.05
N ASN A 264 40.30 7.83 7.80
CA ASN A 264 39.96 9.15 7.24
C ASN A 264 39.34 9.05 5.83
N ALA A 265 39.60 7.96 5.09
CA ALA A 265 39.07 7.74 3.75
C ALA A 265 37.56 7.44 3.73
N ALA A 266 36.99 6.93 4.83
CA ALA A 266 35.55 6.65 4.94
C ALA A 266 34.75 7.94 5.18
N ASP A 267 35.24 8.80 6.08
CA ASP A 267 34.67 10.14 6.31
C ASP A 267 34.85 11.03 5.08
N ASP A 268 36.01 10.94 4.41
CA ASP A 268 36.25 11.59 3.11
C ASP A 268 35.32 11.07 2.01
N ALA A 269 34.94 9.79 2.04
CA ALA A 269 34.02 9.20 1.06
C ALA A 269 32.59 9.68 1.27
N GLU A 270 32.15 9.86 2.53
CA GLU A 270 30.85 10.44 2.83
C GLU A 270 30.80 11.94 2.52
N ALA A 271 31.87 12.68 2.84
CA ALA A 271 32.03 14.08 2.46
C ALA A 271 32.02 14.27 0.93
N LYS A 272 32.72 13.41 0.18
CA LYS A 272 32.70 13.41 -1.29
C LYS A 272 31.30 13.13 -1.85
N LYS A 273 30.56 12.19 -1.27
CA LYS A 273 29.16 11.92 -1.69
C LYS A 273 28.25 13.13 -1.44
N LYS A 274 28.34 13.77 -0.28
CA LYS A 274 27.58 14.99 0.04
C LYS A 274 27.94 16.14 -0.91
N ALA A 275 29.21 16.34 -1.20
CA ALA A 275 29.68 17.35 -2.15
C ALA A 275 29.18 17.09 -3.59
N ILE A 276 29.15 15.82 -4.03
CA ILE A 276 28.61 15.46 -5.36
C ILE A 276 27.10 15.75 -5.44
N ILE A 277 26.34 15.43 -4.39
CA ILE A 277 24.91 15.70 -4.31
C ILE A 277 24.64 17.20 -4.31
N GLN A 278 25.38 17.98 -3.51
CA GLN A 278 25.27 19.43 -3.47
C GLN A 278 25.60 20.06 -4.82
N ALA A 279 26.69 19.64 -5.47
CA ALA A 279 27.06 20.13 -6.79
C ALA A 279 26.00 19.74 -7.85
N ALA A 280 25.34 18.59 -7.72
CA ALA A 280 24.22 18.21 -8.59
C ALA A 280 22.99 19.11 -8.39
N LEU A 281 22.66 19.43 -7.14
CA LEU A 281 21.56 20.34 -6.81
C LEU A 281 21.83 21.78 -7.28
N GLU A 282 23.06 22.27 -7.15
CA GLU A 282 23.47 23.59 -7.65
C GLU A 282 23.42 23.67 -9.18
N ARG A 283 23.89 22.64 -9.87
CA ARG A 283 23.76 22.55 -11.33
C ARG A 283 22.29 22.54 -11.77
N ALA A 284 21.43 21.83 -11.04
CA ALA A 284 19.99 21.83 -11.32
C ALA A 284 19.35 23.20 -11.08
N ARG A 285 19.73 23.91 -10.01
CA ARG A 285 19.27 25.29 -9.73
C ARG A 285 19.72 26.28 -10.80
N ARG A 286 21.01 26.24 -11.20
CA ARG A 286 21.55 27.09 -12.26
C ARG A 286 20.85 26.83 -13.60
N LYS A 287 20.67 25.56 -13.98
CA LYS A 287 19.96 25.18 -15.20
C LYS A 287 18.49 25.63 -15.16
N LYS A 288 17.83 25.57 -14.00
CA LYS A 288 16.46 26.08 -13.83
C LYS A 288 16.40 27.60 -13.95
N ALA A 289 17.37 28.34 -13.39
CA ALA A 289 17.46 29.79 -13.51
C ALA A 289 17.71 30.22 -14.96
N GLU A 290 18.63 29.55 -15.65
CA GLU A 290 18.92 29.78 -17.07
C GLU A 290 17.70 29.49 -17.97
N LEU A 291 16.98 28.38 -17.72
CA LEU A 291 15.75 28.06 -18.44
C LEU A 291 14.62 29.06 -18.14
N ALA A 292 14.54 29.59 -16.91
CA ALA A 292 13.58 30.62 -16.54
C ALA A 292 13.89 31.97 -17.23
N GLU A 293 15.17 32.35 -17.33
CA GLU A 293 15.63 33.55 -18.03
C GLU A 293 15.41 33.45 -19.55
N GLN A 294 15.51 32.24 -20.11
CA GLN A 294 15.14 31.93 -21.50
C GLN A 294 13.61 31.81 -21.73
N GLY A 295 12.78 32.10 -20.72
CA GLY A 295 11.31 32.02 -20.81
C GLY A 295 10.77 30.59 -20.95
N ALA A 296 11.60 29.57 -20.79
CA ALA A 296 11.25 28.17 -20.84
C ALA A 296 10.87 27.64 -19.44
N GLY A 297 9.78 28.20 -18.88
CA GLY A 297 9.04 27.56 -17.78
C GLY A 297 8.34 26.28 -18.25
N PRO A 298 7.68 25.53 -17.35
CA PRO A 298 6.89 24.35 -17.74
C PRO A 298 5.87 24.75 -18.81
N ARG A 299 6.09 24.30 -20.06
CA ARG A 299 5.23 24.65 -21.21
C ARG A 299 3.84 24.00 -21.15
N ASN A 300 3.56 23.24 -20.09
CA ASN A 300 2.32 22.48 -19.88
C ASN A 300 1.13 23.36 -19.44
N THR A 301 1.33 24.65 -19.22
CA THR A 301 0.23 25.62 -18.96
C THR A 301 0.01 26.59 -20.12
N GLN A 302 0.81 26.52 -21.18
CA GLN A 302 0.82 27.55 -22.24
C GLN A 302 -0.29 27.36 -23.28
N ASN A 303 -1.12 26.32 -23.14
CA ASN A 303 -2.20 26.03 -24.10
C ASN A 303 -3.41 25.35 -23.45
N VAL A 304 -3.74 25.73 -22.22
CA VAL A 304 -4.94 25.23 -21.52
C VAL A 304 -6.16 26.08 -21.86
N SER A 305 -7.36 25.49 -21.80
CA SER A 305 -8.60 26.22 -22.04
C SER A 305 -8.79 27.35 -21.01
N ALA A 306 -9.59 28.37 -21.36
CA ALA A 306 -9.83 29.53 -20.50
C ALA A 306 -10.33 29.14 -19.09
N ASP A 307 -11.15 28.09 -19.00
CA ASP A 307 -11.67 27.59 -17.73
C ASP A 307 -10.59 26.93 -16.86
N VAL A 308 -9.66 26.22 -17.49
CA VAL A 308 -8.52 25.61 -16.80
C VAL A 308 -7.53 26.68 -16.37
N GLN A 309 -7.32 27.71 -17.18
CA GLN A 309 -6.50 28.86 -16.81
C GLN A 309 -7.07 29.59 -15.59
N ALA A 310 -8.39 29.82 -15.55
CA ALA A 310 -9.05 30.44 -14.40
C ALA A 310 -8.92 29.61 -13.10
N GLN A 311 -8.91 28.27 -13.21
CA GLN A 311 -8.69 27.38 -12.06
C GLN A 311 -7.25 27.45 -11.55
N ILE A 312 -6.27 27.52 -12.46
CA ILE A 312 -4.86 27.72 -12.12
C ILE A 312 -4.68 29.05 -11.38
N ASP A 313 -5.23 30.13 -11.92
CA ASP A 313 -5.12 31.47 -11.34
C ASP A 313 -5.77 31.53 -9.95
N ALA A 314 -6.93 30.88 -9.77
CA ALA A 314 -7.61 30.79 -8.48
C ALA A 314 -6.81 29.99 -7.43
N ALA A 315 -6.12 28.92 -7.86
CA ALA A 315 -5.25 28.13 -7.00
C ALA A 315 -3.98 28.89 -6.60
N GLU A 316 -3.37 29.62 -7.53
CA GLU A 316 -2.20 30.46 -7.26
C GLU A 316 -2.55 31.64 -6.34
N ALA A 317 -3.70 32.29 -6.54
CA ALA A 317 -4.20 33.34 -5.66
C ALA A 317 -4.44 32.81 -4.23
N ARG A 318 -4.95 31.58 -4.10
CA ARG A 318 -5.14 30.92 -2.80
C ARG A 318 -3.79 30.62 -2.13
N ARG A 319 -2.81 30.10 -2.87
CA ARG A 319 -1.44 29.87 -2.35
C ARG A 319 -0.75 31.16 -1.92
N LYS A 320 -0.91 32.24 -2.68
CA LYS A 320 -0.39 33.57 -2.34
C LYS A 320 -1.02 34.12 -1.06
N ARG A 321 -2.34 33.95 -0.89
CA ARG A 321 -3.06 34.33 0.34
C ARG A 321 -2.59 33.55 1.56
N LEU A 322 -2.19 32.29 1.37
CA LEU A 322 -1.64 31.42 2.41
C LEU A 322 -0.14 31.59 2.63
N GLY A 323 0.53 32.54 1.95
CA GLY A 323 1.97 32.80 2.11
C GLY A 323 2.89 31.72 1.53
N LEU A 324 2.37 30.76 0.76
CA LEU A 324 3.10 29.60 0.23
C LEU A 324 3.80 29.88 -1.12
N GLY A 325 4.08 31.15 -1.42
CA GLY A 325 4.49 31.64 -2.75
C GLY A 325 5.81 32.41 -2.81
N ALA A 326 6.57 32.50 -1.72
CA ALA A 326 7.90 33.10 -1.72
C ALA A 326 8.98 32.02 -1.56
N GLU A 327 10.07 32.19 -2.30
CA GLU A 327 11.22 31.31 -2.37
C GLU A 327 11.72 30.88 -0.99
N VAL A 328 11.95 29.58 -0.81
CA VAL A 328 12.67 29.06 0.36
C VAL A 328 14.14 29.43 0.21
N THR A 329 14.50 30.64 0.65
CA THR A 329 15.86 31.00 0.99
C THR A 329 16.12 30.46 2.40
N PRO A 330 17.10 29.55 2.63
CA PRO A 330 17.44 29.16 3.99
C PRO A 330 18.21 30.31 4.63
N THR A 331 17.59 30.99 5.58
CA THR A 331 18.26 31.96 6.46
C THR A 331 19.41 31.25 7.18
N ALA A 332 20.62 31.77 6.96
CA ALA A 332 21.81 31.41 7.70
C ALA A 332 21.58 31.68 9.20
N ALA A 333 21.75 30.65 10.02
CA ALA A 333 21.95 30.81 11.44
C ALA A 333 23.33 31.46 11.63
N THR A 334 23.35 32.77 11.88
CA THR A 334 24.51 33.45 12.45
C THR A 334 24.42 33.36 13.96
N ASP A 335 25.39 32.67 14.54
CA ASP A 335 25.83 32.86 15.92
C ASP A 335 25.95 34.36 16.23
N SER A 336 25.26 34.81 17.27
CA SER A 336 25.61 36.02 17.99
C SER A 336 25.44 35.75 19.48
N SER A 337 26.53 35.27 20.09
CA SER A 337 26.82 35.47 21.50
C SER A 337 26.89 36.97 21.81
N ASP A 338 26.47 37.32 23.02
CA ASP A 338 26.57 38.61 23.70
C ASP A 338 25.50 39.69 23.41
N ALA A 339 24.51 39.74 24.29
CA ALA A 339 24.16 40.96 25.05
C ALA A 339 23.15 40.63 26.16
N ASN A 340 23.65 40.49 27.38
CA ASN A 340 22.88 40.45 28.61
C ASN A 340 22.38 41.87 28.93
N ALA A 341 21.06 42.11 28.87
CA ALA A 341 20.43 43.30 29.44
C ALA A 341 19.02 42.94 29.95
N ALA A 342 18.91 42.79 31.27
CA ALA A 342 17.69 42.48 32.00
C ALA A 342 16.63 43.60 31.87
N PRO A 343 15.32 43.27 31.77
CA PRO A 343 14.27 44.23 32.00
C PRO A 343 13.87 44.26 33.48
N LYS A 344 13.88 45.46 34.06
CA LYS A 344 13.29 45.77 35.38
C LYS A 344 11.78 45.51 35.35
N THR A 345 11.28 44.78 36.36
CA THR A 345 9.87 44.65 36.70
C THR A 345 9.35 45.91 37.40
N PRO A 346 8.11 46.36 37.14
CA PRO A 346 7.37 47.17 38.09
C PRO A 346 6.40 46.27 38.86
N GLY A 347 6.32 46.48 40.18
CA GLY A 347 5.39 45.78 41.07
C GLY A 347 5.41 46.45 42.44
N ASP A 348 4.44 47.32 42.64
CA ASP A 348 4.13 48.06 43.86
C ASP A 348 3.64 47.16 45.01
N ASP A 349 3.64 47.77 46.20
CA ASP A 349 2.85 47.50 47.41
C ASP A 349 3.49 46.71 48.58
N ALA A 350 4.13 47.51 49.44
CA ALA A 350 3.75 47.74 50.84
C ALA A 350 3.08 46.59 51.65
N SER A 351 3.84 46.01 52.57
CA SER A 351 3.65 46.06 54.05
C SER A 351 4.60 45.11 54.76
#